data_AF-A0A960SMU4-F1
#
_entry.id   AF-A0A960SMU4-F1
#
_cell.length_a   1.000
_cell.length_b   1.000
_cell.length_c   1.000
_cell.angle_alpha   90.00
_cell.angle_beta   90.00
_cell.angle_gamma   90.00
#
_symmetry.space_group_name_H-M   'P 1'
#
loop_
_entity.id
_entity.type
_entity.pdbx_description
1 polymer ?
#
loop_
_entity_poly.entity_id
_entity_poly.type
_entity_poly.pdbx_seq_one_letter_code
_entity_poly.pdbx_strand_id
1 'polypeptide(L)'
;MKPLQLTVWTSFLAAWGLISVSGMAQDTQRERPEAWRALVYGGRFMDRFLPNPVRNPLTSDTWGVDAVKPRDVLIGIEEPDWSYWGGNIKQVGEAYHLFVCRWPEDHPKGHMGWPESEVVHAVAPHS
;
A
#
# COMPACT_ATOMS: atom_id res chain seq x y z
N MET A 1 59.82 -15.13 26.28
CA MET A 1 59.22 -16.10 25.33
C MET A 1 57.73 -15.81 25.22
N LYS A 2 57.32 -15.45 23.99
CA LYS A 2 56.00 -15.21 23.35
C LYS A 2 54.75 -14.83 24.20
N PRO A 3 54.12 -13.66 23.89
CA PRO A 3 52.73 -13.40 24.18
C PRO A 3 51.87 -14.04 23.08
N LEU A 4 50.94 -14.92 23.44
CA LEU A 4 49.88 -15.38 22.55
C LEU A 4 48.69 -15.66 23.46
N GLN A 5 47.54 -15.06 23.15
CA GLN A 5 46.15 -15.44 23.47
C GLN A 5 45.24 -14.20 23.42
N LEU A 6 45.35 -13.40 22.34
CA LEU A 6 44.46 -12.24 22.10
C LEU A 6 44.00 -12.19 20.63
N THR A 7 43.90 -13.36 20.00
CA THR A 7 43.59 -13.48 18.57
C THR A 7 42.48 -14.49 18.25
N VAL A 8 41.72 -14.95 19.24
CA VAL A 8 40.68 -15.98 19.02
C VAL A 8 39.25 -15.42 19.13
N TRP A 9 39.05 -14.19 19.61
CA TRP A 9 37.72 -13.59 19.77
C TRP A 9 37.29 -12.65 18.64
N THR A 10 38.13 -12.42 17.62
CA THR A 10 37.76 -11.57 16.47
C THR A 10 37.22 -12.35 15.27
N SER A 11 37.28 -13.68 15.28
CA SER A 11 36.93 -14.49 14.10
C SER A 11 35.47 -14.97 14.07
N PHE A 12 34.71 -14.87 15.17
CA PHE A 12 33.32 -15.36 15.22
C PHE A 12 32.26 -14.33 14.78
N LEU A 13 32.60 -13.04 14.75
CA LEU A 13 31.65 -11.98 14.35
C LEU A 13 31.61 -11.74 12.83
N ALA A 14 32.63 -12.16 12.07
CA ALA A 14 32.70 -11.91 10.64
C ALA A 14 31.81 -12.86 9.80
N ALA A 15 31.40 -14.02 10.34
CA ALA A 15 30.68 -15.04 9.59
C ALA A 15 29.15 -14.84 9.55
N TRP A 16 28.59 -13.92 10.34
CA TRP A 16 27.14 -13.75 10.44
C TRP A 16 26.55 -12.65 9.53
N GLY A 17 27.39 -11.98 8.74
CA GLY A 17 27.02 -10.76 8.02
C GLY A 17 26.41 -10.93 6.62
N LEU A 18 26.20 -12.14 6.09
CA LEU A 18 25.91 -12.31 4.65
C LEU A 18 24.77 -13.29 4.32
N ILE A 19 23.70 -13.31 5.10
CA ILE A 19 22.44 -13.93 4.63
C ILE A 19 21.41 -12.81 4.44
N SER A 20 21.64 -11.99 3.41
CA SER A 20 20.56 -11.19 2.82
C SER A 20 19.68 -12.15 2.04
N VAL A 21 18.59 -12.62 2.64
CA VAL A 21 17.55 -13.35 1.91
C VAL A 21 16.84 -12.32 1.04
N SER A 22 17.31 -12.15 -0.19
CA SER A 22 16.57 -11.43 -1.22
C SER A 22 15.32 -12.25 -1.53
N GLY A 23 14.19 -11.89 -0.92
CA GLY A 23 12.89 -12.46 -1.25
C GLY A 23 12.54 -12.07 -2.69
N MET A 24 12.79 -12.96 -3.64
CA MET A 24 12.25 -12.83 -4.99
C MET A 24 10.74 -12.98 -4.87
N ALA A 25 9.99 -11.90 -5.11
CA ALA A 25 8.56 -11.98 -5.30
C ALA A 25 8.31 -13.00 -6.41
N GLN A 26 7.50 -14.03 -6.13
CA GLN A 26 7.23 -15.10 -7.07
C GLN A 26 6.22 -14.62 -8.11
N ASP A 27 6.69 -13.76 -9.01
CA ASP A 27 5.93 -13.30 -10.16
C ASP A 27 6.23 -14.19 -11.36
N THR A 28 5.18 -14.70 -11.99
CA THR A 28 5.29 -15.42 -13.26
C THR A 28 4.54 -14.61 -14.29
N GLN A 29 5.29 -13.95 -15.17
CA GLN A 29 4.72 -13.25 -16.31
C GLN A 29 4.05 -14.28 -17.24
N ARG A 30 2.73 -14.19 -17.35
CA ARG A 30 1.92 -15.07 -18.21
C ARG A 30 1.49 -14.32 -19.45
N GLU A 31 1.71 -14.93 -20.60
CA GLU A 31 1.13 -14.41 -21.85
C GLU A 31 -0.39 -14.51 -21.79
N ARG A 32 -1.06 -13.53 -22.41
CA ARG A 32 -2.52 -13.54 -22.51
C ARG A 32 -2.95 -14.66 -23.47
N PRO A 33 -3.96 -15.48 -23.12
CA PRO A 33 -4.45 -16.52 -24.02
C PRO A 33 -4.89 -15.97 -25.39
N GLU A 34 -4.57 -16.67 -26.48
CA GLU A 34 -4.92 -16.20 -27.84
C GLU A 34 -6.43 -16.00 -28.03
N ALA A 35 -7.25 -16.85 -27.39
CA ALA A 35 -8.72 -16.75 -27.43
C ALA A 35 -9.23 -15.38 -26.96
N TRP A 36 -8.46 -14.63 -26.16
CA TRP A 36 -8.85 -13.31 -25.68
C TRP A 36 -8.86 -12.25 -26.79
N ARG A 37 -8.19 -12.50 -27.93
CA ARG A 37 -8.27 -11.62 -29.11
C ARG A 37 -9.66 -11.60 -29.74
N ALA A 38 -10.46 -12.64 -29.52
CA ALA A 38 -11.83 -12.75 -30.05
C ALA A 38 -12.90 -12.18 -29.11
N LEU A 39 -12.51 -11.62 -27.95
CA LEU A 39 -13.47 -11.04 -27.00
C LEU A 39 -14.01 -9.71 -27.53
N VAL A 40 -15.33 -9.55 -27.49
CA VAL A 40 -16.00 -8.28 -27.78
C VAL A 40 -15.81 -7.30 -26.62
N TYR A 41 -15.71 -6.01 -26.93
CA TYR A 41 -15.67 -4.96 -25.90
C TYR A 41 -16.91 -5.05 -24.99
N GLY A 42 -16.70 -5.04 -23.68
CA GLY A 42 -17.74 -5.22 -22.67
C GLY A 42 -17.94 -6.67 -22.22
N GLY A 43 -17.35 -7.64 -22.94
CA GLY A 43 -17.38 -9.07 -22.61
C GLY A 43 -16.29 -9.48 -21.62
N ARG A 44 -15.20 -8.70 -21.49
CA ARG A 44 -14.13 -8.97 -20.50
C ARG A 44 -14.55 -8.44 -19.14
N PHE A 45 -14.13 -9.11 -18.07
CA PHE A 45 -14.30 -8.59 -16.71
C PHE A 45 -13.68 -7.20 -16.54
N MET A 46 -12.50 -6.96 -17.14
CA MET A 46 -11.85 -5.65 -17.10
C MET A 46 -12.66 -4.54 -17.79
N ASP A 47 -13.49 -4.87 -18.78
CA ASP A 47 -14.32 -3.88 -19.48
C ASP A 47 -15.50 -3.41 -18.63
N ARG A 48 -15.74 -4.04 -17.48
CA ARG A 48 -16.79 -3.68 -16.52
C ARG A 48 -16.35 -2.60 -15.55
N PHE A 49 -15.05 -2.30 -15.48
CA PHE A 49 -14.53 -1.21 -14.67
C PHE A 49 -14.49 0.06 -15.51
N LEU A 50 -15.28 1.05 -15.09
CA LEU A 50 -15.22 2.39 -15.66
C LEU A 50 -14.14 3.20 -14.93
N PRO A 51 -13.42 4.11 -15.62
CA PRO A 51 -12.53 5.04 -14.96
C PRO A 51 -13.33 5.90 -13.98
N ASN A 52 -12.76 6.16 -12.80
CA ASN A 52 -13.37 7.12 -11.88
C ASN A 52 -13.35 8.52 -12.52
N PRO A 53 -14.47 9.26 -12.53
CA PRO A 53 -14.49 10.63 -13.03
C PRO A 53 -13.51 11.51 -12.25
N VAL A 54 -12.68 12.26 -12.97
CA VAL A 54 -11.78 13.26 -12.38
C VAL A 54 -12.62 14.45 -11.93
N ARG A 55 -12.63 14.73 -10.62
CA ARG A 55 -13.37 15.81 -9.97
C ARG A 55 -12.47 16.99 -9.60
N ASN A 56 -11.17 16.77 -9.44
CA ASN A 56 -10.17 17.79 -9.10
C ASN A 56 -8.91 17.66 -9.99
N PRO A 57 -8.07 18.71 -10.13
CA PRO A 57 -6.78 18.59 -10.81
C PRO A 57 -5.94 17.45 -10.25
N LEU A 58 -5.34 16.67 -11.15
CA LEU A 58 -4.51 15.54 -10.78
C LEU A 58 -3.21 16.03 -10.14
N THR A 59 -2.75 15.33 -9.10
CA THR A 59 -1.48 15.63 -8.43
C THR A 59 -0.58 14.38 -8.38
N SER A 60 0.73 14.62 -8.44
CA SER A 60 1.77 13.61 -8.15
C SER A 60 2.31 13.72 -6.72
N ASP A 61 1.95 14.80 -6.01
CA ASP A 61 2.25 15.01 -4.58
C ASP A 61 1.25 14.22 -3.73
N THR A 62 1.40 12.90 -3.77
CA THR A 62 0.57 11.91 -3.08
C THR A 62 1.41 10.65 -2.84
N TRP A 63 0.91 9.74 -2.01
CA TRP A 63 1.53 8.44 -1.77
C TRP A 63 1.36 7.50 -3.00
N GLY A 64 2.16 6.44 -3.07
CA GLY A 64 2.11 5.42 -4.12
C GLY A 64 3.23 5.52 -5.18
N VAL A 65 3.29 4.49 -6.02
CA VAL A 65 4.29 4.33 -7.10
C VAL A 65 4.00 5.24 -8.30
N ASP A 66 4.99 5.47 -9.16
CA ASP A 66 4.84 6.31 -10.36
C ASP A 66 3.68 5.86 -11.27
N ALA A 67 3.40 4.56 -11.32
CA ALA A 67 2.31 4.00 -12.13
C ALA A 67 0.89 4.41 -11.67
N VAL A 68 0.73 4.92 -10.44
CA VAL A 68 -0.57 5.40 -9.92
C VAL A 68 -0.66 6.93 -9.89
N LYS A 69 0.35 7.63 -10.40
CA LYS A 69 0.43 9.09 -10.42
C LYS A 69 0.40 9.63 -11.86
N PRO A 70 -0.17 10.82 -12.10
CA PRO A 70 -0.90 11.65 -11.15
C PRO A 70 -2.35 11.16 -10.97
N ARG A 71 -2.98 11.45 -9.83
CA ARG A 71 -4.39 11.07 -9.57
C ARG A 71 -5.17 12.14 -8.82
N ASP A 72 -6.49 12.00 -8.86
CA ASP A 72 -7.41 12.82 -8.06
C ASP A 72 -7.44 12.29 -6.62
N VAL A 73 -7.12 13.17 -5.66
CA VAL A 73 -7.04 12.85 -4.23
C VAL A 73 -8.39 12.94 -3.52
N LEU A 74 -9.45 13.46 -4.18
CA LEU A 74 -10.79 13.52 -3.58
C LEU A 74 -11.53 12.18 -3.60
N ILE A 75 -10.90 11.11 -4.10
CA ILE A 75 -11.47 9.76 -4.16
C ILE A 75 -11.36 9.04 -2.79
N GLY A 76 -10.59 9.58 -1.85
CA GLY A 76 -10.40 8.97 -0.53
C GLY A 76 -9.84 9.95 0.51
N ILE A 77 -9.53 9.41 1.69
CA ILE A 77 -8.79 10.12 2.74
C ILE A 77 -7.30 9.88 2.52
N GLU A 78 -6.50 10.94 2.56
CA GLU A 78 -5.06 10.86 2.41
C GLU A 78 -4.36 11.86 3.32
N GLU A 79 -3.51 11.34 4.19
CA GLU A 79 -2.64 12.12 5.06
C GLU A 79 -1.29 11.38 5.13
N PRO A 80 -0.15 12.07 4.96
CA PRO A 80 1.17 11.42 4.89
C PRO A 80 1.59 10.76 6.21
N ASP A 81 1.03 11.22 7.33
CA ASP A 81 1.40 10.78 8.67
C ASP A 81 0.56 9.58 9.15
N TRP A 82 -0.43 9.12 8.37
CA TRP A 82 -1.41 8.14 8.81
C TRP A 82 -1.62 7.01 7.80
N SER A 83 -1.63 5.79 8.33
CA SER A 83 -2.14 4.60 7.67
C SER A 83 -3.62 4.40 8.03
N TYR A 84 -4.45 3.95 7.08
CA TYR A 84 -5.88 3.67 7.29
C TYR A 84 -6.22 2.23 6.91
N TRP A 85 -7.12 1.59 7.67
CA TRP A 85 -7.64 0.27 7.29
C TRP A 85 -9.08 0.05 7.72
N GLY A 86 -9.80 -0.68 6.86
CA GLY A 86 -11.16 -1.13 7.10
C GLY A 86 -12.15 0.03 7.09
N GLY A 87 -13.08 -0.01 8.03
CA GLY A 87 -14.11 1.00 8.18
C GLY A 87 -15.43 0.69 7.47
N ASN A 88 -16.42 1.53 7.76
CA ASN A 88 -17.76 1.42 7.19
C ASN A 88 -18.26 2.80 6.78
N ILE A 89 -18.88 2.86 5.61
CA ILE A 89 -19.54 4.07 5.10
C ILE A 89 -21.04 3.94 5.39
N LYS A 90 -21.62 4.98 6.00
CA LYS A 90 -23.06 5.11 6.25
C LYS A 90 -23.56 6.41 5.65
N GLN A 91 -24.67 6.35 4.93
CA GLN A 91 -25.36 7.55 4.45
C GLN A 91 -26.36 8.01 5.51
N VAL A 92 -26.31 9.30 5.86
CA VAL A 92 -27.26 9.94 6.77
C VAL A 92 -27.65 11.28 6.14
N GLY A 93 -28.91 11.41 5.75
CA GLY A 93 -29.37 12.58 4.98
C GLY A 93 -28.61 12.72 3.66
N GLU A 94 -28.05 13.91 3.43
CA GLU A 94 -27.29 14.26 2.22
C GLU A 94 -25.77 14.10 2.43
N ALA A 95 -25.33 13.32 3.42
CA ALA A 95 -23.92 13.11 3.69
C ALA A 95 -23.56 11.62 3.84
N TYR A 96 -22.34 11.30 3.46
CA TYR A 96 -21.67 10.04 3.72
C TYR A 96 -20.73 10.19 4.91
N HIS A 97 -20.85 9.27 5.86
CA HIS A 97 -20.05 9.20 7.07
C HIS A 97 -19.17 7.97 7.00
N LEU A 98 -17.85 8.15 6.99
CA LEU A 98 -16.87 7.08 7.06
C LEU A 98 -16.31 7.00 8.48
N PHE A 99 -16.50 5.85 9.13
CA PHE A 99 -15.80 5.49 10.36
C PHE A 99 -14.70 4.50 10.01
N VAL A 100 -13.43 4.85 10.23
CA VAL A 100 -12.27 4.06 9.79
C VAL A 100 -11.20 4.04 10.86
N CYS A 101 -10.44 2.94 10.93
CA CYS A 101 -9.30 2.84 11.84
C CYS A 101 -8.06 3.48 11.20
N ARG A 102 -7.25 4.17 12.00
CA ARG A 102 -5.93 4.66 11.59
C ARG A 102 -4.85 4.45 12.63
N TRP A 103 -3.60 4.39 12.19
CA TRP A 103 -2.41 4.38 13.04
C TRP A 103 -1.29 5.19 12.37
N PRO A 104 -0.26 5.66 13.11
CA PRO A 104 0.83 6.44 12.52
C PRO A 104 1.53 5.68 11.38
N GLU A 105 1.79 6.35 10.27
CA GLU A 105 2.47 5.74 9.11
C GLU A 105 3.89 5.28 9.47
N ASP A 106 4.55 6.01 10.38
CA ASP A 106 5.90 5.74 10.88
C ASP A 106 5.94 4.70 12.03
N HIS A 107 4.81 4.04 12.33
CA HIS A 107 4.73 3.08 13.42
C HIS A 107 5.81 2.00 13.27
N PRO A 108 6.58 1.66 14.33
CA PRO A 108 7.77 0.79 14.21
C PRO A 108 7.46 -0.63 13.74
N LYS A 109 6.20 -1.07 13.85
CA LYS A 109 5.71 -2.36 13.33
C LYS A 109 5.11 -2.27 11.91
N GLY A 110 5.15 -1.10 11.27
CA GLY A 110 4.55 -0.83 9.95
C GLY A 110 3.06 -1.20 9.92
N HIS A 111 2.65 -1.95 8.89
CA HIS A 111 1.29 -2.50 8.76
C HIS A 111 0.79 -3.22 10.02
N MET A 112 1.68 -3.86 10.79
CA MET A 112 1.32 -4.56 12.04
C MET A 112 1.08 -3.62 13.23
N GLY A 113 1.06 -2.30 13.02
CA GLY A 113 0.62 -1.30 14.00
C GLY A 113 -0.89 -1.21 14.17
N TRP A 114 -1.68 -1.81 13.26
CA TRP A 114 -3.14 -1.73 13.28
C TRP A 114 -3.82 -2.14 14.61
N PRO A 115 -3.29 -3.03 15.49
CA PRO A 115 -3.92 -3.30 16.78
C PRO A 115 -3.95 -2.11 17.75
N GLU A 116 -3.09 -1.10 17.52
CA GLU A 116 -3.00 0.14 18.31
C GLU A 116 -3.74 1.31 17.63
N SER A 117 -4.62 1.00 16.67
CA SER A 117 -5.35 2.01 15.90
C SER A 117 -6.34 2.80 16.76
N GLU A 118 -6.56 4.05 16.37
CA GLU A 118 -7.72 4.84 16.77
C GLU A 118 -8.80 4.83 15.68
N VAL A 119 -10.05 5.03 16.08
CA VAL A 119 -11.16 5.19 15.13
C VAL A 119 -11.36 6.68 14.86
N VAL A 120 -11.36 7.04 13.58
CA VAL A 120 -11.66 8.40 13.11
C VAL A 120 -12.93 8.43 12.29
N HIS A 121 -13.48 9.64 12.16
CA HIS A 121 -14.71 9.93 11.45
C HIS A 121 -14.46 11.01 10.40
N ALA A 122 -14.80 10.72 9.14
CA ALA A 122 -14.81 11.68 8.05
C ALA A 122 -16.23 11.82 7.47
N VAL A 123 -16.52 13.00 6.93
CA VAL A 123 -17.82 13.32 6.31
C VAL A 123 -17.59 13.84 4.91
N ALA A 124 -18.36 13.34 3.95
CA ALA A 124 -18.41 13.85 2.58
C ALA A 124 -19.86 14.17 2.19
N PRO A 125 -20.14 15.32 1.55
CA PRO A 125 -21.47 15.60 1.03
C PRO A 125 -21.82 14.67 -0.14
N HIS A 126 -23.11 14.41 -0.32
CA HIS A 126 -23.66 13.74 -1.48
C HIS A 126 -23.67 14.73 -2.67
N SER A 127 -22.64 14.61 -3.53
CA SER A 127 -22.48 15.42 -4.75
C SER A 127 -23.38 14.97 -5.89
#